data_AF-A0A2E8V9W1-F1
#
_entry.id   AF-A0A2E8V9W1-F1
#
_cell.length_a   1.000
_cell.length_b   1.000
_cell.length_c   1.000
_cell.angle_alpha   90.00
_cell.angle_beta   90.00
_cell.angle_gamma   90.00
#
_symmetry.space_group_name_H-M   'P 1'
#
loop_
_entity.id
_entity.type
_entity.pdbx_description
1 polymer ?
#
loop_
_entity_poly.entity_id
_entity_poly.type
_entity_poly.pdbx_seq_one_letter_code
_entity_poly.pdbx_strand_id
1 'polypeptide(L)'
;MDYIFLAILFTDAVFIGVAYGVNEKNAKLLLAGYNTMSEQERKNFDLKSYLIYFKKFFINISIYPTILFFGLYFITEIENALILYSLSIILPFPLLIYKGNKCKIK
;
A
#
# COMPACT_ATOMS: atom_id res chain seq x y z
N MET A 1 -11.52 22.75 -5.04
CA MET A 1 -10.87 22.66 -3.73
C MET A 1 -11.50 21.59 -2.87
N ASP A 2 -12.80 21.67 -2.57
CA ASP A 2 -13.48 20.73 -1.66
C ASP A 2 -13.42 19.26 -2.11
N TYR A 3 -13.51 19.01 -3.42
CA TYR A 3 -13.45 17.66 -3.98
C TYR A 3 -12.06 17.01 -3.85
N ILE A 4 -10.98 17.79 -3.69
CA ILE A 4 -9.62 17.27 -3.58
C ILE A 4 -9.43 16.61 -2.21
N PHE A 5 -9.86 17.28 -1.15
CA PHE A 5 -9.82 16.70 0.20
C PHE A 5 -10.69 15.45 0.29
N LEU A 6 -11.89 15.47 -0.32
CA LEU A 6 -12.74 14.29 -0.39
C LEU A 6 -12.08 13.14 -1.15
N ALA A 7 -11.39 13.42 -2.27
CA ALA A 7 -10.66 12.41 -3.03
C ALA A 7 -9.49 11.81 -2.23
N ILE A 8 -8.76 12.62 -1.47
CA ILE A 8 -7.69 12.15 -0.58
C ILE A 8 -8.26 11.26 0.53
N LEU A 9 -9.32 11.70 1.21
CA LEU A 9 -9.99 10.91 2.25
C LEU A 9 -10.56 9.59 1.70
N PHE A 10 -11.13 9.61 0.50
CA PHE A 10 -11.59 8.41 -0.17
C PHE A 10 -10.44 7.46 -0.50
N THR A 11 -9.32 8.00 -1.00
CA THR A 11 -8.10 7.22 -1.28
C THR A 11 -7.55 6.57 -0.01
N ASP A 12 -7.52 7.32 1.10
CA ASP A 12 -7.14 6.82 2.42
C ASP A 12 -8.07 5.69 2.89
N ALA A 13 -9.38 5.88 2.76
CA ALA A 13 -10.36 4.85 3.10
C ALA A 13 -10.16 3.56 2.28
N VAL A 14 -9.83 3.68 0.99
CA VAL A 14 -9.51 2.52 0.14
C VAL A 14 -8.23 1.81 0.62
N PHE A 15 -7.14 2.54 0.90
CA PHE A 15 -5.90 1.93 1.38
C PHE A 15 -6.06 1.27 2.76
N ILE A 16 -6.76 1.91 3.68
CA ILE A 16 -7.11 1.31 4.97
C ILE A 16 -8.00 0.07 4.76
N GLY A 17 -8.99 0.15 3.86
CA GLY A 17 -9.82 -0.99 3.48
C GLY A 17 -9.00 -2.17 2.97
N VAL A 18 -7.99 -1.92 2.13
CA VAL A 18 -7.05 -2.97 1.66
C VAL A 18 -6.20 -3.51 2.80
N ALA A 19 -5.67 -2.64 3.68
CA ALA A 19 -4.82 -3.02 4.81
C ALA A 19 -5.50 -4.01 5.78
N TYR A 20 -6.81 -3.86 5.97
CA TYR A 20 -7.60 -4.71 6.87
C TYR A 20 -8.40 -5.80 6.12
N GLY A 21 -8.67 -5.61 4.83
CA GLY A 21 -9.43 -6.55 4.00
C GLY A 21 -8.62 -7.78 3.60
N VAL A 22 -7.31 -7.64 3.37
CA VAL A 22 -6.44 -8.76 2.99
C VAL A 22 -5.92 -9.50 4.22
N ASN A 23 -6.15 -10.81 4.29
CA ASN A 23 -5.78 -11.68 5.40
C ASN A 23 -5.48 -13.13 4.92
N GLU A 24 -5.08 -14.01 5.84
CA GLU A 24 -4.69 -15.39 5.49
C GLU A 24 -5.79 -16.18 4.75
N LYS A 25 -7.07 -15.92 5.03
CA LYS A 25 -8.20 -16.67 4.44
C LYS A 25 -8.44 -16.31 2.98
N ASN A 26 -8.16 -15.06 2.59
CA ASN A 26 -8.42 -14.57 1.23
C ASN A 26 -7.13 -14.21 0.47
N ALA A 27 -5.96 -14.36 1.07
CA ALA A 27 -4.65 -14.09 0.47
C ALA A 27 -4.46 -14.82 -0.87
N LYS A 28 -4.89 -16.08 -0.98
CA LYS A 28 -4.82 -16.84 -2.24
C LYS A 28 -5.57 -16.15 -3.39
N LEU A 29 -6.67 -15.47 -3.10
CA LEU A 29 -7.45 -14.77 -4.12
C LEU A 29 -6.93 -13.33 -4.35
N LEU A 30 -6.62 -12.61 -3.28
CA LEU A 30 -6.36 -11.17 -3.34
C LEU A 30 -4.89 -10.78 -3.58
N LEU A 31 -3.94 -11.66 -3.26
CA LEU A 31 -2.52 -11.41 -3.49
C LEU A 31 -2.08 -12.10 -4.78
N ALA A 32 -2.05 -11.37 -5.90
CA ALA A 32 -1.73 -11.93 -7.21
C ALA A 32 -0.44 -12.76 -7.24
N GLY A 33 0.63 -12.27 -6.58
CA GLY A 33 1.90 -13.00 -6.50
C GLY A 33 1.83 -14.29 -5.67
N TYR A 34 0.92 -14.40 -4.71
CA TYR A 34 0.69 -15.61 -3.92
C TYR A 34 -0.35 -16.55 -4.59
N ASN A 35 -1.29 -15.99 -5.35
CA ASN A 35 -2.25 -16.74 -6.16
C ASN A 35 -1.54 -17.59 -7.22
N THR A 36 -0.57 -16.98 -7.93
CA THR A 36 0.16 -17.62 -9.03
C THR A 36 1.24 -18.61 -8.57
N MET A 37 1.58 -18.63 -7.29
CA MET A 37 2.48 -19.64 -6.73
C MET A 37 1.88 -21.04 -6.84
N SER A 38 2.72 -22.02 -7.11
CA SER A 38 2.42 -23.44 -6.92
C SER A 38 2.11 -23.75 -5.44
N GLU A 39 1.51 -24.90 -5.18
CA GLU A 39 1.27 -25.33 -3.79
C GLU A 39 2.57 -25.48 -2.99
N GLN A 40 3.65 -25.93 -3.63
CA GLN A 40 4.95 -26.09 -2.98
C GLN A 40 5.56 -24.73 -2.61
N GLU A 41 5.52 -23.75 -3.52
CA GLU A 41 5.99 -22.40 -3.24
C GLU A 41 5.18 -21.73 -2.12
N ARG A 42 3.86 -21.92 -2.10
CA ARG A 42 3.00 -21.38 -1.03
C ARG A 42 3.32 -21.98 0.35
N LYS A 43 3.66 -23.27 0.42
CA LYS A 43 4.08 -23.91 1.68
C LYS A 43 5.37 -23.31 2.23
N ASN A 44 6.25 -22.84 1.35
CA ASN A 44 7.52 -22.20 1.68
C ASN A 44 7.42 -20.66 1.79
N PHE A 45 6.24 -20.07 1.59
CA PHE A 45 6.07 -18.63 1.67
C PHE A 45 5.69 -18.20 3.08
N ASP A 46 6.45 -17.28 3.68
CA ASP A 46 6.11 -16.70 4.99
C ASP A 46 4.97 -15.67 4.85
N LEU A 47 3.74 -16.19 4.72
CA LEU A 47 2.53 -15.40 4.51
C LEU A 47 2.22 -14.48 5.70
N LYS A 48 2.43 -14.95 6.94
CA LYS A 48 2.11 -14.17 8.14
C LYS A 48 2.98 -12.92 8.24
N SER A 49 4.29 -13.07 8.08
CA SER A 49 5.20 -11.90 8.08
C SER A 49 4.93 -10.97 6.91
N TYR A 50 4.60 -11.52 5.74
CA TYR A 50 4.22 -10.70 4.58
C TYR A 50 2.96 -9.87 4.86
N LEU A 51 1.89 -10.47 5.41
CA LEU A 51 0.64 -9.78 5.72
C LEU A 51 0.81 -8.69 6.79
N ILE A 52 1.65 -8.92 7.81
CA ILE A 52 1.99 -7.89 8.81
C ILE A 52 2.65 -6.69 8.13
N TYR A 53 3.58 -6.94 7.20
CA TYR A 53 4.21 -5.87 6.43
C TYR A 53 3.23 -5.19 5.47
N PHE A 54 2.43 -5.97 4.74
CA PHE A 54 1.42 -5.49 3.79
C PHE A 54 0.45 -4.52 4.46
N LYS A 55 -0.08 -4.89 5.63
CA LYS A 55 -0.95 -4.02 6.43
C LYS A 55 -0.26 -2.70 6.80
N LYS A 56 0.96 -2.78 7.34
CA LYS A 56 1.74 -1.58 7.70
C LYS A 56 2.04 -0.70 6.47
N PHE A 57 2.35 -1.32 5.34
CA PHE A 57 2.62 -0.64 4.08
C PHE A 57 1.42 0.20 3.64
N PHE A 58 0.23 -0.41 3.55
CA PHE A 58 -0.98 0.30 3.13
C PHE A 58 -1.44 1.39 4.12
N ILE A 59 -1.27 1.17 5.43
CA ILE A 59 -1.50 2.21 6.44
C ILE A 59 -0.52 3.40 6.25
N ASN A 60 0.75 3.10 6.00
CA ASN A 60 1.77 4.15 5.84
C ASN A 60 1.56 4.99 4.57
N ILE A 61 1.21 4.38 3.43
CA ILE A 61 0.92 5.13 2.19
C ILE A 61 -0.45 5.85 2.22
N SER A 62 -1.26 5.62 3.25
CA SER A 62 -2.42 6.47 3.54
C SER A 62 -1.99 7.68 4.39
N ILE A 63 -1.32 7.44 5.52
CA ILE A 63 -1.01 8.51 6.48
C ILE A 63 0.05 9.50 5.96
N TYR A 64 1.20 9.01 5.49
CA TYR A 64 2.34 9.87 5.18
C TYR A 64 2.11 10.77 3.96
N PRO A 65 1.56 10.27 2.82
CA PRO A 65 1.19 11.13 1.71
C PRO A 65 0.19 12.21 2.10
N THR A 66 -0.82 11.89 2.90
CA THR A 66 -1.81 12.87 3.36
C THR A 66 -1.17 13.96 4.23
N ILE A 67 -0.29 13.60 5.18
CA ILE A 67 0.47 14.59 5.96
C ILE A 67 1.34 15.46 5.03
N LEU A 68 2.03 14.85 4.06
CA LEU A 68 2.85 15.55 3.08
C LEU A 68 2.01 16.54 2.27
N PHE A 69 0.84 16.13 1.77
CA PHE A 69 -0.06 16.99 1.02
C PHE A 69 -0.50 18.20 1.84
N PHE A 70 -0.94 18.01 3.08
CA PHE A 70 -1.33 19.12 3.95
C PHE A 70 -0.17 20.08 4.23
N GLY A 71 1.05 19.57 4.42
CA GLY A 71 2.24 20.41 4.56
C GLY A 71 2.54 21.23 3.30
N LEU A 72 2.48 20.59 2.13
CA LEU A 72 2.74 21.21 0.84
C LEU A 72 1.65 22.22 0.45
N TYR A 73 0.40 21.95 0.80
CA TYR A 73 -0.75 22.79 0.48
C TYR A 73 -0.59 24.26 0.91
N PHE A 74 0.13 24.52 2.01
CA PHE A 74 0.36 25.88 2.50
C PHE A 74 1.61 26.55 1.94
N ILE A 75 2.48 25.83 1.23
CA ILE A 75 3.80 26.32 0.80
C ILE A 75 4.03 26.27 -0.71
N THR A 76 3.16 25.59 -1.47
CA THR A 76 3.30 25.46 -2.93
C THR A 76 1.93 25.47 -3.62
N GLU A 77 1.97 25.63 -4.94
CA GLU A 77 0.79 25.51 -5.80
C GLU A 77 0.17 24.12 -5.70
N ILE A 78 -1.17 24.06 -5.78
CA ILE A 78 -1.89 22.81 -5.56
C ILE A 78 -1.47 21.69 -6.51
N GLU A 79 -1.11 22.03 -7.75
CA GLU A 79 -0.60 21.10 -8.75
C GLU A 79 0.69 20.41 -8.29
N ASN A 80 1.65 21.17 -7.77
CA ASN A 80 2.90 20.65 -7.23
C ASN A 80 2.66 19.79 -5.99
N ALA A 81 1.76 20.21 -5.10
CA ALA A 81 1.38 19.44 -3.92
C ALA A 81 0.78 18.07 -4.31
N LEU A 82 -0.08 18.03 -5.33
CA LEU A 82 -0.70 16.80 -5.83
C LEU A 82 0.30 15.88 -6.55
N ILE A 83 1.25 16.45 -7.31
CA ILE A 83 2.32 15.67 -7.94
C ILE A 83 3.17 14.97 -6.86
N LEU A 84 3.62 15.72 -5.85
CA LEU A 84 4.43 15.17 -4.76
C LEU A 84 3.66 14.17 -3.90
N TYR A 85 2.38 14.43 -3.60
CA TYR A 85 1.46 13.47 -2.98
C TYR A 85 1.43 12.15 -3.76
N SER A 86 1.19 12.22 -5.07
CA SER A 86 1.09 11.03 -5.94
C SER A 86 2.39 10.25 -6.01
N LEU A 87 3.53 10.94 -6.13
CA LEU A 87 4.85 10.31 -6.10
C LEU A 87 5.12 9.60 -4.77
N SER A 88 4.73 10.20 -3.65
CA SER A 88 4.92 9.60 -2.33
C SER A 88 4.10 8.31 -2.11
N ILE A 89 3.01 8.12 -2.86
CA ILE A 89 2.24 6.85 -2.88
C ILE A 89 2.95 5.81 -3.76
N ILE A 90 3.46 6.20 -4.93
CA ILE A 90 3.99 5.26 -5.94
C ILE A 90 5.40 4.76 -5.56
N LEU A 91 6.28 5.66 -5.12
CA LEU A 91 7.69 5.35 -4.84
C LEU A 91 7.92 4.22 -3.83
N PRO A 92 7.05 3.99 -2.82
CA PRO A 92 7.19 2.86 -1.91
C PRO A 92 6.85 1.48 -2.50
N PHE A 93 6.08 1.37 -3.59
CA PHE A 93 5.61 0.06 -4.11
C PHE A 93 6.73 -0.96 -4.43
N PRO A 94 7.89 -0.56 -4.98
CA PRO A 94 9.05 -1.44 -5.10
C PRO A 94 9.46 -2.13 -3.79
N LEU A 95 9.29 -1.49 -2.63
CA LEU A 95 9.59 -2.10 -1.31
C LEU A 95 8.61 -3.23 -0.97
N LEU A 96 7.33 -3.09 -1.34
CA LEU A 96 6.34 -4.14 -1.17
C LEU A 96 6.68 -5.38 -2.00
N ILE A 97 7.11 -5.17 -3.25
CA ILE A 97 7.55 -6.25 -4.15
C ILE A 97 8.80 -6.92 -3.59
N TYR A 98 9.80 -6.13 -3.17
CA TYR A 98 11.02 -6.63 -2.56
C TYR A 98 10.72 -7.49 -1.31
N LYS A 99 9.83 -7.02 -0.43
CA LYS A 99 9.44 -7.77 0.76
C LYS A 99 8.74 -9.08 0.38
N GLY A 100 7.86 -9.06 -0.62
CA GLY A 100 7.21 -10.26 -1.14
C GLY A 100 8.22 -11.30 -1.65
N ASN A 101 9.23 -10.88 -2.41
CA ASN A 101 10.28 -11.78 -2.89
C ASN A 101 11.14 -12.34 -1.76
N LYS A 102 11.42 -11.55 -0.71
CA LYS A 102 12.15 -12.01 0.48
C LYS A 102 11.39 -13.03 1.32
N CYS A 103 10.05 -13.03 1.27
CA CYS A 103 9.21 -14.00 1.97
C CYS A 103 9.10 -15.35 1.26
N LYS A 104 9.58 -15.45 0.01
CA LYS A 104 9.77 -16.75 -0.67
C LYS A 104 11.01 -17.41 -0.04
N ILE A 105 10.81 -18.41 0.83
CA ILE A 105 11.93 -19.24 1.30
C ILE A 105 12.42 -20.03 0.09
N LYS A 106 13.72 -19.93 -0.21
CA LYS A 106 14.37 -20.68 -1.30
C LYS A 106 14.35 -22.17 -1.01
#